data_AF-A0A958N922-F1
#
_entry.id   AF-A0A958N922-F1
#
_cell.length_a   1.000
_cell.length_b   1.000
_cell.length_c   1.000
_cell.angle_alpha   90.00
_cell.angle_beta   90.00
_cell.angle_gamma   90.00
#
_symmetry.space_group_name_H-M   'P 1'
#
loop_
_entity.id
_entity.type
_entity.pdbx_description
1 polymer ?
#
loop_
_entity_poly.entity_id
_entity_poly.type
_entity_poly.pdbx_seq_one_letter_code
_entity_poly.pdbx_strand_id
1 'polypeptide(L)'
;DATAKAVITPGFSLEFPSYKTSLAIGSNHVLLKSELTGDYAKDRKKILSALTNGQFYFALDIIANPRGFYSEIRDGRKTFPMGSELKLTDGLNLHVSLPQGLEAPFEINLIKDGRVLVNSHRKSDEFPIKDKGVYRIEVRVIPIFPLPGGKRWLPWIYSNAFYVR
;
A
#
# COMPACT_ATOMS: atom_id res chain seq x y z
N ASP A 1 22.21 -11.61 14.74
CA ASP A 1 21.04 -12.41 14.33
C ASP A 1 20.54 -13.21 15.51
N ALA A 2 19.30 -12.97 15.93
CA ALA A 2 18.62 -13.80 16.90
C ALA A 2 17.59 -14.64 16.14
N THR A 3 17.84 -15.95 16.09
CA THR A 3 16.99 -16.96 15.46
C THR A 3 16.49 -17.84 16.59
N ALA A 4 15.17 -17.84 16.84
CA ALA A 4 14.59 -18.72 17.85
C ALA A 4 14.39 -20.12 17.24
N LYS A 5 14.79 -21.16 17.97
CA LYS A 5 14.49 -22.55 17.63
C LYS A 5 13.49 -23.10 18.64
N ALA A 6 12.32 -23.52 18.16
CA ALA A 6 11.39 -24.29 18.99
C ALA A 6 11.58 -25.78 18.68
N VAL A 7 12.01 -26.57 19.66
CA VAL A 7 12.03 -28.03 19.56
C VAL A 7 10.64 -28.52 19.91
N ILE A 8 9.95 -29.10 18.94
CA ILE A 8 8.55 -29.54 19.11
C ILE A 8 8.54 -31.02 19.54
N THR A 9 9.40 -31.84 18.93
CA THR A 9 9.67 -33.23 19.34
C THR A 9 11.15 -33.56 19.05
N PRO A 10 11.73 -34.62 19.63
CA PRO A 10 13.07 -35.07 19.27
C PRO A 10 13.16 -35.30 17.74
N GLY A 11 14.07 -34.59 17.07
CA GLY A 11 14.24 -34.64 15.60
C GLY A 11 13.37 -33.66 14.79
N PHE A 12 12.47 -32.90 15.41
CA PHE A 12 11.67 -31.87 14.73
C PHE A 12 11.82 -30.52 15.43
N SER A 13 12.57 -29.61 14.80
CA SER A 13 12.73 -28.22 15.26
C SER A 13 12.19 -27.24 14.22
N LEU A 14 11.39 -26.29 14.68
CA LEU A 14 10.96 -25.15 13.88
C LEU A 14 11.96 -24.00 14.07
N GLU A 15 12.61 -23.59 12.99
CA GLU A 15 13.41 -22.36 12.97
C GLU A 15 12.52 -21.18 12.61
N PHE A 16 12.44 -20.21 13.51
CA PHE A 16 11.76 -18.96 13.21
C PHE A 16 12.63 -18.10 12.29
N PRO A 17 12.04 -17.36 11.34
CA PRO A 17 12.79 -16.41 10.54
C PRO A 17 13.53 -15.42 11.43
N SER A 18 14.71 -14.97 11.00
CA SER A 18 15.42 -13.89 11.70
C SER A 18 14.53 -12.65 11.85
N TYR A 19 14.82 -11.79 12.83
CA TYR A 19 14.15 -10.49 12.95
C TYR A 19 14.23 -9.67 11.66
N LYS A 20 15.40 -9.70 10.99
CA LYS A 20 15.59 -9.01 9.71
C LYS A 20 14.61 -9.51 8.65
N THR A 21 14.46 -10.83 8.53
CA THR A 21 13.51 -11.44 7.60
C THR A 21 12.07 -11.10 7.98
N SER A 22 11.73 -11.17 9.26
CA SER A 22 10.39 -10.90 9.76
C SER A 22 9.97 -9.43 9.55
N LEU A 23 10.87 -8.49 9.81
CA LEU A 23 10.64 -7.06 9.59
C LEU A 23 10.65 -6.67 8.11
N ALA A 24 11.25 -7.49 7.24
CA ALA A 24 11.25 -7.29 5.79
C ALA A 24 10.00 -7.88 5.09
N ILE A 25 9.08 -8.50 5.83
CA ILE A 25 7.84 -9.07 5.26
C ILE A 25 6.96 -7.98 4.63
N GLY A 26 6.93 -6.81 5.26
CA GLY A 26 6.21 -5.66 4.73
C GLY A 26 6.74 -4.35 5.29
N SER A 27 6.63 -3.32 4.47
CA SER A 27 7.20 -2.00 4.76
C SER A 27 6.16 -0.91 4.59
N ASN A 28 6.35 0.18 5.33
CA ASN A 28 5.69 1.44 5.03
C ASN A 28 6.49 2.16 3.94
N HIS A 29 5.83 2.46 2.84
CA HIS A 29 6.37 3.18 1.70
C HIS A 29 5.92 4.64 1.78
N VAL A 30 6.88 5.54 2.05
CA VAL A 30 6.62 6.96 2.29
C VAL A 30 6.64 7.73 0.97
N LEU A 31 5.63 8.57 0.75
CA LEU A 31 5.55 9.43 -0.43
C LEU A 31 6.26 10.75 -0.15
N LEU A 32 7.35 11.00 -0.88
CA LEU A 32 8.13 12.21 -0.77
C LEU A 32 7.89 13.12 -1.98
N LYS A 33 7.86 14.43 -1.74
CA LYS A 33 7.73 15.44 -2.80
C LYS A 33 9.01 15.68 -3.60
N SER A 34 10.15 15.29 -3.03
CA SER A 34 11.47 15.38 -3.64
C SER A 34 12.38 14.30 -3.09
N GLU A 35 13.44 14.00 -3.82
CA GLU A 35 14.41 12.99 -3.44
C GLU A 35 15.12 13.33 -2.11
N LEU A 36 15.60 12.28 -1.45
CA LEU A 36 16.46 12.43 -0.28
C LEU A 36 17.84 12.93 -0.74
N THR A 37 18.39 13.87 0.01
CA THR A 37 19.63 14.58 -0.35
C THR A 37 20.87 14.00 0.30
N GLY A 38 20.72 13.08 1.26
CA GLY A 38 21.80 12.58 2.12
C GLY A 38 22.07 13.47 3.35
N ASP A 39 21.44 14.65 3.43
CA ASP A 39 21.51 15.54 4.59
C ASP A 39 20.51 15.08 5.66
N TYR A 40 21.03 14.59 6.78
CA TYR A 40 20.23 14.01 7.85
C TYR A 40 19.12 14.96 8.34
N ALA A 41 19.42 16.23 8.60
CA ALA A 41 18.46 17.16 9.18
C ALA A 41 17.30 17.45 8.22
N LYS A 42 17.61 17.69 6.94
CA LYS A 42 16.62 17.94 5.90
C LYS A 42 15.79 16.70 5.60
N ASP A 43 16.43 15.56 5.45
CA ASP A 43 15.76 14.31 5.06
C ASP A 43 14.91 13.75 6.20
N ARG A 44 15.37 13.85 7.46
CA ARG A 44 14.55 13.56 8.64
C ARG A 44 13.27 14.39 8.62
N LYS A 45 13.38 15.70 8.36
CA LYS A 45 12.21 16.60 8.30
C LYS A 45 11.25 16.20 7.18
N LYS A 46 11.76 15.83 5.99
CA LYS A 46 10.94 15.35 4.87
C LYS A 46 10.15 14.09 5.24
N ILE A 47 10.83 13.07 5.75
CA ILE A 47 10.22 11.78 6.11
C ILE A 47 9.17 11.96 7.20
N LEU A 48 9.52 12.65 8.30
CA LEU A 48 8.59 12.86 9.40
C LEU A 48 7.38 13.70 8.98
N SER A 49 7.57 14.71 8.13
CA SER A 49 6.46 15.48 7.58
C SER A 49 5.51 14.60 6.75
N ALA A 50 6.04 13.76 5.87
CA ALA A 50 5.23 12.85 5.07
C ALA A 50 4.43 11.87 5.95
N LEU A 51 5.08 11.26 6.94
CA LEU A 51 4.42 10.37 7.91
C LEU A 51 3.33 11.09 8.72
N THR A 52 3.61 12.30 9.21
CA THR A 52 2.66 13.10 10.01
C THR A 52 1.44 13.49 9.19
N ASN A 53 1.61 13.76 7.90
CA ASN A 53 0.53 14.07 6.98
C ASN A 53 -0.14 12.81 6.40
N GLY A 54 0.22 11.61 6.84
CA GLY A 54 -0.37 10.37 6.34
C GLY A 54 0.02 10.00 4.90
N GLN A 55 1.09 10.58 4.36
CA GLN A 55 1.55 10.39 2.98
C GLN A 55 2.40 9.13 2.86
N PHE A 56 1.80 7.97 3.11
CA PHE A 56 2.45 6.67 3.00
C PHE A 56 1.43 5.56 2.77
N TYR A 57 1.88 4.41 2.30
CA TYR A 57 1.09 3.19 2.22
C TYR A 57 1.86 2.01 2.80
N PHE A 58 1.15 0.97 3.21
CA PHE A 58 1.76 -0.28 3.65
C PHE A 58 1.69 -1.31 2.53
N ALA A 59 2.77 -2.05 2.32
CA ALA A 59 2.82 -3.15 1.37
C ALA A 59 3.49 -4.38 1.98
N LEU A 60 2.97 -5.56 1.66
CA LEU A 60 3.62 -6.84 1.95
C LEU A 60 4.64 -7.15 0.84
N ASP A 61 5.87 -6.66 1.01
CA ASP A 61 6.95 -6.77 0.02
C ASP A 61 7.31 -8.24 -0.29
N ILE A 62 7.03 -9.17 0.62
CA ILE A 62 7.19 -10.61 0.39
C ILE A 62 6.29 -11.17 -0.72
N ILE A 63 5.16 -10.50 -1.00
CA ILE A 63 4.17 -10.97 -1.97
C ILE A 63 4.55 -10.52 -3.39
N ALA A 64 4.84 -9.23 -3.55
CA ALA A 64 5.24 -8.64 -4.82
C ALA A 64 5.92 -7.28 -4.57
N ASN A 65 6.75 -6.84 -5.53
CA ASN A 65 7.45 -5.55 -5.46
C ASN A 65 6.46 -4.38 -5.70
N PRO A 66 6.22 -3.50 -4.72
CA PRO A 66 5.24 -2.41 -4.87
C PRO A 66 5.80 -1.19 -5.61
N ARG A 67 7.07 -1.21 -6.05
CA ARG A 67 7.71 -0.09 -6.75
C ARG A 67 6.93 0.28 -8.02
N GLY A 68 6.44 1.52 -8.05
CA GLY A 68 5.58 2.03 -9.12
C GLY A 68 4.11 2.14 -8.72
N PHE A 69 3.73 1.63 -7.55
CA PHE A 69 2.43 1.93 -6.96
C PHE A 69 2.32 3.42 -6.61
N TYR A 70 1.23 4.05 -7.01
CA TYR A 70 0.83 5.35 -6.49
C TYR A 70 -0.69 5.52 -6.56
N SER A 71 -1.22 6.37 -5.68
CA SER A 71 -2.62 6.78 -5.71
C SER A 71 -2.75 8.22 -5.23
N GLU A 72 -3.60 8.98 -5.91
CA GLU A 72 -3.86 10.39 -5.66
C GLU A 72 -5.30 10.74 -6.06
N ILE A 73 -5.87 11.78 -5.44
CA ILE A 73 -7.08 12.41 -5.96
C ILE A 73 -6.68 13.59 -6.85
N ARG A 74 -7.31 13.70 -8.01
CA ARG A 74 -7.17 14.81 -8.95
C ARG A 74 -8.40 15.70 -8.90
N ASP A 75 -8.16 17.00 -8.90
CA ASP A 75 -9.15 18.07 -9.03
C ASP A 75 -8.66 19.04 -10.12
N GLY A 76 -9.03 18.76 -11.37
CA GLY A 76 -8.49 19.43 -12.54
C GLY A 76 -6.96 19.28 -12.63
N ARG A 77 -6.22 20.38 -12.39
CA ARG A 77 -4.74 20.39 -12.39
C ARG A 77 -4.10 20.12 -11.02
N LYS A 78 -4.90 20.08 -9.96
CA LYS A 78 -4.39 19.85 -8.60
C LYS A 78 -4.39 18.35 -8.32
N THR A 79 -3.35 17.87 -7.66
CA THR A 79 -3.27 16.50 -7.17
C THR A 79 -3.10 16.50 -5.65
N PHE A 80 -3.77 15.55 -5.01
CA PHE A 80 -3.79 15.38 -3.57
C PHE A 80 -3.33 13.95 -3.26
N PRO A 81 -2.20 13.76 -2.59
CA PRO A 81 -1.73 12.42 -2.21
C PRO A 81 -2.61 11.83 -1.10
N MET A 82 -2.48 10.53 -0.85
CA MET A 82 -3.07 9.89 0.33
C MET A 82 -2.68 10.61 1.62
N GLY A 83 -3.57 10.57 2.60
CA GLY A 83 -3.49 11.37 3.84
C GLY A 83 -4.09 12.76 3.71
N SER A 84 -4.39 13.24 2.50
CA SER A 84 -4.96 14.58 2.29
C SER A 84 -6.42 14.67 2.74
N GLU A 85 -6.77 15.85 3.25
CA GLU A 85 -8.15 16.27 3.49
C GLU A 85 -8.54 17.33 2.47
N LEU A 86 -9.68 17.14 1.81
CA LEU A 86 -10.17 17.98 0.73
C LEU A 86 -11.69 18.09 0.78
N LYS A 87 -12.23 19.17 0.22
CA LYS A 87 -13.68 19.37 0.10
C LYS A 87 -14.19 18.63 -1.12
N LEU A 88 -15.40 18.09 -1.05
CA LEU A 88 -16.08 17.55 -2.22
C LEU A 88 -16.29 18.68 -3.26
N THR A 89 -15.77 18.48 -4.47
CA THR A 89 -15.99 19.33 -5.64
C THR A 89 -16.45 18.48 -6.82
N ASP A 90 -17.11 19.10 -7.79
CA ASP A 90 -17.45 18.43 -9.03
C ASP A 90 -16.18 18.10 -9.81
N GLY A 91 -16.01 16.83 -10.17
CA GLY A 91 -14.85 16.37 -10.97
C GLY A 91 -13.69 15.79 -10.17
N LEU A 92 -13.84 15.57 -8.85
CA LEU A 92 -12.87 14.78 -8.10
C LEU A 92 -12.76 13.37 -8.66
N ASN A 93 -11.54 12.95 -8.93
CA ASN A 93 -11.26 11.64 -9.48
C ASN A 93 -10.07 11.00 -8.77
N LEU A 94 -10.28 9.82 -8.17
CA LEU A 94 -9.22 9.07 -7.52
C LEU A 94 -8.51 8.22 -8.57
N HIS A 95 -7.25 8.56 -8.80
CA HIS A 95 -6.37 7.81 -9.69
C HIS A 95 -5.55 6.81 -8.88
N VAL A 96 -5.39 5.61 -9.42
CA VAL A 96 -4.53 4.57 -8.88
C VAL A 96 -3.73 3.93 -10.01
N SER A 97 -2.47 3.60 -9.73
CA SER A 97 -1.63 2.85 -10.64
C SER A 97 -0.83 1.80 -9.87
N LEU A 98 -0.75 0.60 -10.42
CA LEU A 98 0.05 -0.52 -9.93
C LEU A 98 1.37 -0.62 -10.71
N PRO A 99 2.37 -1.32 -10.14
CA PRO A 99 3.61 -1.64 -10.84
C PRO A 99 3.38 -2.32 -12.20
N GLN A 100 4.04 -1.83 -13.24
CA GLN A 100 3.90 -2.38 -14.60
C GLN A 100 4.34 -3.84 -14.70
N GLY A 101 5.38 -4.23 -13.95
CA GLY A 101 5.90 -5.59 -13.89
C GLY A 101 5.08 -6.58 -13.04
N LEU A 102 3.90 -6.20 -12.55
CA LEU A 102 3.02 -7.14 -11.83
C LEU A 102 2.41 -8.14 -12.80
N GLU A 103 2.80 -9.41 -12.70
CA GLU A 103 2.31 -10.52 -13.54
C GLU A 103 1.24 -11.37 -12.88
N ALA A 104 1.12 -11.29 -11.55
CA ALA A 104 0.13 -12.03 -10.77
C ALA A 104 -1.29 -11.51 -11.02
N PRO A 105 -2.33 -12.36 -10.95
CA PRO A 105 -3.71 -11.89 -10.87
C PRO A 105 -3.89 -10.95 -9.69
N PHE A 106 -4.51 -9.80 -9.92
CA PHE A 106 -4.69 -8.76 -8.92
C PHE A 106 -6.10 -8.19 -8.98
N GLU A 107 -6.53 -7.59 -7.88
CA GLU A 107 -7.75 -6.79 -7.80
C GLU A 107 -7.49 -5.57 -6.93
N ILE A 108 -7.83 -4.41 -7.47
CA ILE A 108 -7.84 -3.13 -6.78
C ILE A 108 -9.25 -2.90 -6.24
N ASN A 109 -9.35 -2.62 -4.95
CA ASN A 109 -10.59 -2.31 -4.26
C ASN A 109 -10.56 -0.85 -3.83
N LEU A 110 -11.51 -0.07 -4.34
CA LEU A 110 -11.83 1.24 -3.80
C LEU A 110 -12.79 1.05 -2.63
N ILE A 111 -12.35 1.45 -1.45
CA ILE A 111 -13.12 1.37 -0.22
C ILE A 111 -13.58 2.77 0.16
N LYS A 112 -14.87 2.90 0.49
CA LYS A 112 -15.48 4.10 1.07
C LYS A 112 -16.09 3.74 2.42
N ASP A 113 -15.67 4.42 3.48
CA ASP A 113 -16.20 4.24 4.85
C ASP A 113 -16.22 2.77 5.31
N GLY A 114 -15.16 2.03 4.98
CA GLY A 114 -14.98 0.62 5.34
C GLY A 114 -15.73 -0.38 4.46
N ARG A 115 -16.42 0.06 3.39
CA ARG A 115 -17.12 -0.80 2.44
C ARG A 115 -16.49 -0.72 1.06
N VAL A 116 -16.34 -1.86 0.39
CA VAL A 116 -15.91 -1.89 -1.01
C VAL A 116 -16.98 -1.22 -1.88
N LEU A 117 -16.59 -0.14 -2.56
CA LEU A 117 -17.45 0.62 -3.46
C LEU A 117 -17.34 0.10 -4.89
N VAL A 118 -16.10 -0.15 -5.35
CA VAL A 118 -15.78 -0.62 -6.70
C VAL A 118 -14.57 -1.53 -6.64
N ASN A 119 -14.54 -2.56 -7.48
CA ASN A 119 -13.35 -3.34 -7.77
C ASN A 119 -12.86 -3.10 -9.21
N SER A 120 -11.56 -3.25 -9.42
CA SER A 120 -10.94 -3.12 -10.73
C SER A 120 -9.81 -4.11 -10.92
N HIS A 121 -9.66 -4.58 -12.15
CA HIS A 121 -8.58 -5.47 -12.59
C HIS A 121 -7.64 -4.76 -13.58
N ARG A 122 -7.76 -3.43 -13.72
CA ARG A 122 -6.86 -2.62 -14.54
C ARG A 122 -5.67 -2.18 -13.72
N LYS A 123 -4.46 -2.23 -14.29
CA LYS A 123 -3.22 -1.78 -13.63
C LYS A 123 -3.23 -0.28 -13.35
N SER A 124 -3.95 0.50 -14.15
CA SER A 124 -4.19 1.92 -13.89
C SER A 124 -5.68 2.17 -14.04
N ASP A 125 -6.26 2.85 -13.06
CA ASP A 125 -7.68 3.15 -13.08
C ASP A 125 -8.00 4.48 -12.41
N GLU A 126 -9.18 5.00 -12.76
CA GLU A 126 -9.70 6.26 -12.28
C GLU A 126 -11.14 6.07 -11.77
N PHE A 127 -11.40 6.57 -10.58
CA PHE A 127 -12.70 6.45 -9.92
C PHE A 127 -13.27 7.83 -9.56
N PRO A 128 -14.41 8.23 -10.15
CA PRO A 128 -15.05 9.49 -9.81
C PRO A 128 -15.55 9.47 -8.37
N ILE A 129 -15.20 10.50 -7.61
CA ILE A 129 -15.61 10.70 -6.22
C ILE A 129 -16.84 11.61 -6.20
N LYS A 130 -18.00 11.03 -5.88
CA LYS A 130 -19.30 11.73 -5.94
C LYS A 130 -19.85 12.15 -4.58
N ASP A 131 -19.32 11.56 -3.51
CA ASP A 131 -19.83 11.77 -2.17
C ASP A 131 -18.70 12.11 -1.21
N LYS A 132 -19.09 12.68 -0.07
CA LYS A 132 -18.21 12.80 1.10
C LYS A 132 -17.98 11.41 1.70
N GLY A 133 -16.83 11.24 2.32
CA GLY A 133 -16.45 9.99 2.98
C GLY A 133 -14.93 9.81 3.07
N VAL A 134 -14.54 8.71 3.69
CA VAL A 134 -13.16 8.29 3.82
C VAL A 134 -12.86 7.23 2.77
N TYR A 135 -12.00 7.56 1.82
CA TYR A 135 -11.65 6.70 0.71
C TYR A 135 -10.28 6.04 0.90
N ARG A 136 -10.16 4.75 0.58
CA ARG A 136 -8.90 4.00 0.63
C ARG A 136 -8.80 3.06 -0.57
N ILE A 137 -7.57 2.79 -0.98
CA ILE A 137 -7.25 1.75 -1.94
C ILE A 137 -6.67 0.54 -1.20
N GLU A 138 -7.23 -0.62 -1.49
CA GLU A 138 -6.65 -1.90 -1.11
C GLU A 138 -6.36 -2.71 -2.37
N VAL A 139 -5.20 -3.33 -2.44
CA VAL A 139 -4.83 -4.20 -3.55
C VAL A 139 -4.63 -5.59 -2.98
N ARG A 140 -5.30 -6.57 -3.58
CA ARG A 140 -5.09 -7.99 -3.28
C ARG A 140 -4.58 -8.70 -4.52
N VAL A 141 -3.78 -9.73 -4.32
CA VAL A 141 -3.20 -10.54 -5.40
C VAL A 141 -3.34 -12.01 -5.10
N ILE A 142 -3.30 -12.82 -6.15
CA ILE A 142 -3.11 -14.27 -6.02
C ILE A 142 -1.62 -14.52 -6.29
N PRO A 143 -0.81 -14.86 -5.26
CA PRO A 143 0.62 -15.04 -5.46
C PRO A 143 0.94 -16.20 -6.41
N ILE A 144 2.04 -16.07 -7.15
CA ILE A 144 2.50 -17.08 -8.12
C ILE A 144 3.22 -18.24 -7.44
N PHE A 145 3.75 -18.03 -6.23
CA PHE A 145 4.45 -19.06 -5.46
C PHE A 145 3.46 -20.03 -4.78
N PRO A 146 3.86 -21.31 -4.60
CA PRO A 146 2.98 -22.32 -4.01
C PRO A 146 2.72 -21.99 -2.53
N LEU A 147 1.44 -21.81 -2.19
CA LEU A 147 0.98 -21.65 -0.82
C LEU A 147 0.25 -22.91 -0.35
N PRO A 148 0.44 -23.34 0.92
CA PRO A 148 -0.39 -24.38 1.52
C PRO A 148 -1.86 -23.95 1.43
N GLY A 149 -2.73 -24.80 0.88
CA GLY A 149 -4.16 -24.49 0.68
C GLY A 149 -4.52 -23.76 -0.62
N GLY A 150 -3.62 -23.68 -1.59
CA GLY A 150 -3.94 -23.32 -2.98
C GLY A 150 -4.02 -21.82 -3.28
N LYS A 151 -4.51 -21.50 -4.48
CA LYS A 151 -4.66 -20.13 -4.97
C LYS A 151 -5.74 -19.40 -4.18
N ARG A 152 -5.34 -18.42 -3.40
CA ARG A 152 -6.24 -17.55 -2.63
C ARG A 152 -5.87 -16.10 -2.83
N TRP A 153 -6.85 -15.22 -2.69
CA TRP A 153 -6.60 -13.79 -2.63
C TRP A 153 -5.90 -13.45 -1.32
N LEU A 154 -4.72 -12.83 -1.42
CA LEU A 154 -4.01 -12.26 -0.30
C LEU A 154 -3.98 -10.75 -0.42
N PRO A 155 -4.17 -10.01 0.68
CA PRO A 155 -3.92 -8.58 0.67
C PRO A 155 -2.45 -8.31 0.34
N TRP A 156 -2.17 -7.23 -0.38
CA TRP A 156 -0.82 -6.84 -0.77
C TRP A 156 -0.52 -5.40 -0.39
N ILE A 157 -1.35 -4.45 -0.84
CA ILE A 157 -1.16 -3.01 -0.57
C ILE A 157 -2.37 -2.47 0.17
N TYR A 158 -2.09 -1.67 1.19
CA TYR A 158 -3.06 -0.85 1.91
C TYR A 158 -2.64 0.61 1.81
N SER A 159 -3.39 1.42 1.08
CA SER A 159 -3.17 2.86 1.08
C SER A 159 -3.64 3.48 2.39
N ASN A 160 -3.04 4.61 2.74
CA ASN A 160 -3.66 5.50 3.70
C ASN A 160 -4.90 6.18 3.08
N ALA A 161 -5.72 6.79 3.94
CA ALA A 161 -7.01 7.34 3.56
C ALA A 161 -6.92 8.71 2.89
N PHE A 162 -7.89 8.98 2.03
CA PHE A 162 -8.24 10.30 1.54
C PHE A 162 -9.52 10.75 2.25
N TYR A 163 -9.51 11.94 2.83
CA TYR A 163 -10.64 12.46 3.60
C TYR A 163 -11.39 13.50 2.77
N VAL A 164 -12.55 13.11 2.24
CA VAL A 164 -13.40 13.98 1.43
C VAL A 164 -14.54 14.49 2.30
N ARG A 165 -14.53 15.80 2.62
CA ARG A 165 -15.45 16.45 3.55
C ARG A 165 -16.40 17.46 2.92
#